data_AF-A0A2P9BI70-F1
#
_entry.id   AF-A0A2P9BI70-F1
#
_cell.length_a   1.000
_cell.length_b   1.000
_cell.length_c   1.000
_cell.angle_alpha   90.00
_cell.angle_beta   90.00
_cell.angle_gamma   90.00
#
_symmetry.space_group_name_H-M   'P 1'
#
loop_
_entity.id
_entity.type
_entity.pdbx_description
1 polymer ?
#
loop_
_entity_poly.entity_id
_entity_poly.type
_entity_poly.pdbx_seq_one_letter_code
_entity_poly.pdbx_strand_id
1 'polypeptide(L)'
;MEKTQENRVVETGQSSTKDSHFFFGEGGTIVRLLIIVVDIIMLINLLVDVNISCGGYLRLWVIGALLLSFFLFSFIERIQRHLKENKGFFSEVILMLICFLWTFFGTIQINKSGACQKNAPNLFWTVFTLVTIIWCSIIGLILSLMIITIGSFFIVRSKLAKI
;
A
#
# COMPACT_ATOMS: atom_id res chain seq x y z
N MET A 1 34.58 -35.64 -8.75
CA MET A 1 33.30 -35.18 -9.31
C MET A 1 32.78 -34.02 -8.45
N GLU A 2 33.46 -32.87 -8.48
CA GLU A 2 33.22 -31.77 -7.52
C GLU A 2 33.04 -30.40 -8.20
N LYS A 3 33.29 -30.31 -9.51
CA LYS A 3 33.20 -29.05 -10.28
C LYS A 3 31.80 -28.74 -10.84
N THR A 4 30.83 -29.63 -10.67
CA THR A 4 29.49 -29.48 -11.28
C THR A 4 28.48 -28.79 -10.35
N GLN A 5 28.76 -28.70 -9.03
CA GLN A 5 27.84 -28.07 -8.07
C GLN A 5 28.06 -26.56 -7.91
N GLU A 6 29.30 -26.08 -8.02
CA GLU A 6 29.63 -24.66 -7.82
C GLU A 6 29.01 -23.76 -8.91
N ASN A 7 28.96 -24.23 -10.16
CA ASN A 7 28.36 -23.48 -11.26
C ASN A 7 26.83 -23.33 -11.18
N ARG A 8 26.12 -24.25 -10.52
CA ARG A 8 24.65 -24.16 -10.37
C ARG A 8 24.18 -23.15 -9.32
N VAL A 9 25.01 -22.91 -8.30
CA VAL A 9 24.69 -21.94 -7.22
C VAL A 9 24.91 -20.51 -7.71
N VAL A 10 25.88 -20.29 -8.61
CA VAL A 10 26.16 -18.97 -9.19
C VAL A 10 25.05 -18.55 -10.18
N GLU A 11 24.52 -19.46 -11.00
CA GLU A 11 23.42 -19.13 -11.94
C GLU A 11 22.09 -18.79 -11.24
N THR A 12 21.80 -19.39 -10.08
CA THR A 12 20.56 -19.12 -9.33
C THR A 12 20.60 -17.80 -8.54
N GLY A 13 21.79 -17.34 -8.11
CA GLY A 13 21.95 -16.03 -7.46
C GLY A 13 21.83 -14.84 -8.43
N GLN A 14 22.21 -15.03 -9.70
CA GLN A 14 22.26 -13.94 -10.68
C GLN A 14 20.93 -13.70 -11.42
N SER A 15 20.09 -14.73 -11.56
CA SER A 15 18.72 -14.58 -12.12
C SER A 15 17.78 -13.85 -11.15
N SER A 16 17.82 -14.20 -9.86
CA SER A 16 16.94 -13.59 -8.83
C SER A 16 17.17 -12.08 -8.63
N THR A 17 18.40 -11.61 -8.89
CA THR A 17 18.77 -10.20 -8.76
C THR A 17 18.33 -9.35 -9.96
N LYS A 18 18.21 -9.93 -11.16
CA LYS A 18 17.74 -9.21 -12.35
C LYS A 18 16.22 -9.07 -12.38
N ASP A 19 15.49 -10.08 -11.90
CA ASP A 19 14.03 -10.05 -11.88
C ASP A 19 13.49 -9.10 -10.80
N SER A 20 14.16 -8.99 -9.65
CA SER A 20 13.81 -8.01 -8.60
C SER A 20 14.04 -6.56 -9.05
N HIS A 21 15.06 -6.29 -9.88
CA HIS A 21 15.28 -4.94 -10.43
C HIS A 21 14.27 -4.56 -11.52
N PHE A 22 13.77 -5.54 -12.30
CA PHE A 22 12.80 -5.30 -13.37
C PHE A 22 11.36 -5.17 -12.83
N PHE A 23 10.98 -6.03 -11.86
CA PHE A 23 9.65 -6.01 -11.23
C PHE A 23 9.42 -4.76 -10.37
N PHE A 24 10.48 -4.25 -9.72
CA PHE A 24 10.41 -3.02 -8.90
C PHE A 24 10.58 -1.74 -9.72
N GLY A 25 11.08 -1.82 -10.95
CA GLY A 25 11.25 -0.70 -11.88
C GLY A 25 9.96 -0.30 -12.60
N GLU A 26 9.35 -1.22 -13.35
CA GLU A 26 8.10 -0.95 -14.09
C GLU A 26 6.88 -0.92 -13.17
N GLY A 27 6.74 -1.93 -12.29
CA GLY A 27 5.63 -1.99 -11.32
C GLY A 27 5.65 -0.81 -10.35
N GLY A 28 6.84 -0.43 -9.87
CA GLY A 28 7.01 0.74 -9.01
C GLY A 28 6.65 2.05 -9.72
N THR A 29 6.95 2.18 -11.01
CA THR A 29 6.60 3.38 -11.79
C THR A 29 5.09 3.51 -11.99
N ILE A 30 4.40 2.41 -12.31
CA ILE A 30 2.95 2.40 -12.47
C ILE A 30 2.25 2.78 -11.16
N VAL A 31 2.67 2.21 -10.03
CA VAL A 31 2.11 2.53 -8.72
C VAL A 31 2.32 4.01 -8.38
N ARG A 32 3.51 4.57 -8.64
CA ARG A 32 3.75 6.01 -8.46
C ARG A 32 2.84 6.88 -9.31
N LEU A 33 2.61 6.49 -10.56
CA LEU A 33 1.72 7.21 -11.49
C LEU A 33 0.27 7.18 -10.99
N LEU A 34 -0.21 6.03 -10.52
CA LEU A 34 -1.54 5.89 -9.93
C LEU A 34 -1.70 6.76 -8.69
N ILE A 35 -0.71 6.81 -7.80
CA ILE A 35 -0.75 7.66 -6.61
C ILE A 35 -0.84 9.14 -7.00
N ILE A 36 -0.02 9.60 -7.96
CA ILE A 36 -0.07 10.98 -8.44
C ILE A 36 -1.45 11.32 -9.01
N VAL A 37 -2.04 10.44 -9.81
CA VAL A 37 -3.38 10.65 -10.38
C VAL A 37 -4.43 10.75 -9.28
N VAL A 38 -4.38 9.87 -8.28
CA VAL A 38 -5.31 9.88 -7.14
C VAL A 38 -5.13 11.15 -6.30
N ASP A 39 -3.90 11.57 -6.03
CA ASP A 39 -3.59 12.81 -5.30
C ASP A 39 -4.11 14.04 -6.05
N ILE A 40 -3.96 14.10 -7.38
CA ILE A 40 -4.52 15.17 -8.22
C ILE A 40 -6.05 15.19 -8.14
N ILE A 41 -6.70 14.03 -8.22
CA ILE A 41 -8.16 13.93 -8.10
C ILE A 41 -8.61 14.41 -6.71
N MET A 42 -7.91 14.02 -5.64
CA MET A 42 -8.21 14.49 -4.28
C MET A 42 -8.04 16.01 -4.15
N LEU A 43 -6.97 16.56 -4.72
CA LEU A 43 -6.69 17.99 -4.70
C LEU A 43 -7.77 18.79 -5.46
N ILE A 44 -8.20 18.31 -6.62
CA ILE A 44 -9.27 18.93 -7.41
C ILE A 44 -10.59 18.92 -6.62
N ASN A 45 -10.97 17.77 -6.04
CA ASN A 45 -12.18 17.68 -5.22
C ASN A 45 -12.12 18.63 -4.00
N LEU A 46 -10.94 18.77 -3.39
CA LEU A 46 -10.74 19.72 -2.30
C LEU A 46 -10.93 21.18 -2.76
N LEU A 47 -10.37 21.56 -3.91
CA LEU A 47 -10.52 22.92 -4.45
C LEU A 47 -11.96 23.25 -4.88
N VAL A 48 -12.67 22.30 -5.48
CA VAL A 48 -14.06 22.48 -5.92
C VAL A 48 -15.00 22.67 -4.72
N ASP A 49 -14.79 21.89 -3.65
CA ASP A 49 -15.64 21.95 -2.46
C ASP A 49 -15.11 22.92 -1.36
N VAL A 50 -14.06 23.71 -1.62
CA VAL A 50 -13.46 24.66 -0.65
C VAL A 50 -14.46 25.74 -0.19
N ASN A 51 -15.42 26.10 -1.04
CA ASN A 51 -16.38 27.17 -0.77
C ASN A 51 -17.65 26.69 -0.05
N ILE A 52 -17.83 25.37 0.10
CA ILE A 52 -19.02 24.78 0.73
C ILE A 52 -18.70 24.49 2.20
N SER A 53 -19.53 25.01 3.11
CA SER A 53 -19.33 24.95 4.57
C SER A 53 -19.54 23.53 5.14
N CYS A 54 -18.73 22.57 4.71
CA CYS A 54 -18.65 21.23 5.25
C CYS A 54 -17.70 21.19 6.45
N GLY A 55 -18.04 20.39 7.46
CA GLY A 55 -17.22 20.24 8.67
C GLY A 55 -15.75 19.96 8.33
N GLY A 56 -14.84 20.71 8.96
CA GLY A 56 -13.41 20.70 8.63
C GLY A 56 -12.70 19.35 8.75
N TYR A 57 -13.33 18.35 9.37
CA TYR A 57 -12.80 17.00 9.54
C TYR A 57 -12.43 16.35 8.19
N LEU A 58 -13.35 16.26 7.22
CA LEU A 58 -13.03 15.61 5.93
C LEU A 58 -11.88 16.31 5.19
N ARG A 59 -11.82 17.64 5.26
CA ARG A 59 -10.75 18.42 4.64
C ARG A 59 -9.40 18.14 5.32
N LEU A 60 -9.38 18.06 6.64
CA LEU A 60 -8.19 17.70 7.41
C LEU A 60 -7.69 16.30 7.05
N TRP A 61 -8.61 15.37 6.84
CA TRP A 61 -8.25 14.02 6.39
C TRP A 61 -7.61 14.03 5.00
N VAL A 62 -8.17 14.75 4.03
CA VAL A 62 -7.60 14.88 2.67
C VAL A 62 -6.22 15.55 2.71
N ILE A 63 -6.06 16.62 3.49
CA ILE A 63 -4.78 17.32 3.65
C ILE A 63 -3.72 16.39 4.24
N GLY A 64 -4.06 15.65 5.30
CA GLY A 64 -3.10 14.71 5.88
C GLY A 64 -2.85 13.49 4.99
N ALA A 65 -3.81 13.07 4.16
CA ALA A 65 -3.60 12.03 3.15
C ALA A 65 -2.56 12.48 2.10
N LEU A 66 -2.69 13.71 1.57
CA LEU A 66 -1.70 14.28 0.64
C LEU A 66 -0.30 14.39 1.27
N LEU A 67 -0.25 14.79 2.54
CA LEU A 67 1.02 14.91 3.28
C LEU A 67 1.66 13.53 3.50
N LEU A 68 0.83 12.50 3.75
CA LEU A 68 1.27 11.12 3.88
C LEU A 68 1.74 10.54 2.54
N SER A 69 1.06 10.83 1.43
CA SER A 69 1.49 10.48 0.07
C SER A 69 2.87 11.08 -0.22
N PHE A 70 3.06 12.37 0.08
CA PHE A 70 4.36 13.03 -0.09
C PHE A 70 5.46 12.38 0.76
N PHE A 71 5.14 12.03 2.01
CA PHE A 71 6.09 11.32 2.86
C PHE A 71 6.45 9.96 2.27
N LEU A 72 5.46 9.20 1.75
CA LEU A 72 5.69 7.94 1.04
C LEU A 72 6.68 8.11 -0.11
N PHE A 73 6.49 9.12 -0.97
CA PHE A 73 7.38 9.39 -2.10
C PHE A 73 8.81 9.68 -1.66
N SER A 74 8.97 10.58 -0.69
CA SER A 74 10.28 10.98 -0.18
C SER A 74 11.00 9.81 0.51
N PHE A 75 10.23 8.93 1.17
CA PHE A 75 10.76 7.78 1.87
C PHE A 75 11.21 6.68 0.92
N ILE A 76 10.44 6.40 -0.14
CA ILE A 76 10.82 5.42 -1.17
C ILE A 76 12.11 5.85 -1.86
N GLU A 77 12.27 7.15 -2.20
CA GLU A 77 13.49 7.65 -2.84
C GLU A 77 14.73 7.56 -1.92
N ARG A 78 14.54 7.75 -0.61
CA ARG A 78 15.61 7.66 0.40
C ARG A 78 15.97 6.22 0.76
N ILE A 79 15.00 5.31 0.78
CA ILE A 79 15.24 3.85 0.93
C ILE A 79 16.09 3.34 -0.24
N GLN A 80 15.77 3.76 -1.47
CA GLN A 80 16.51 3.36 -2.67
C GLN A 80 17.99 3.79 -2.66
N ARG A 81 18.35 4.90 -1.99
CA ARG A 81 19.73 5.42 -1.97
C ARG A 81 20.56 5.00 -0.76
N HIS A 82 19.95 4.73 0.41
CA HIS A 82 20.72 4.74 1.66
C HIS A 82 20.60 3.50 2.56
N LEU A 83 19.71 2.54 2.30
CA LEU A 83 19.46 1.47 3.26
C LEU A 83 19.96 0.10 2.80
N LYS A 84 21.00 -0.40 3.49
CA LYS A 84 21.23 -1.84 3.66
C LYS A 84 19.94 -2.50 4.22
N GLU A 85 19.57 -3.64 3.67
CA GLU A 85 18.28 -4.35 3.80
C GLU A 85 17.62 -4.29 5.20
N ASN A 86 18.39 -4.43 6.28
CA ASN A 86 17.86 -4.57 7.64
C ASN A 86 17.13 -3.34 8.21
N LYS A 87 17.48 -2.12 7.80
CA LYS A 87 16.77 -0.91 8.29
C LYS A 87 15.57 -0.55 7.42
N GLY A 88 15.53 -1.05 6.17
CA GLY A 88 14.48 -0.75 5.20
C GLY A 88 13.15 -1.35 5.64
N PHE A 89 13.20 -2.61 6.06
CA PHE A 89 12.03 -3.34 6.54
C PHE A 89 11.36 -2.68 7.76
N PHE A 90 12.13 -2.27 8.78
CA PHE A 90 11.56 -1.60 9.96
C PHE A 90 10.85 -0.29 9.60
N SER A 91 11.45 0.44 8.65
CA SER A 91 10.94 1.71 8.20
C SER A 91 9.66 1.57 7.35
N GLU A 92 9.54 0.48 6.58
CA GLU A 92 8.34 0.09 5.85
C GLU A 92 7.19 -0.29 6.79
N VAL A 93 7.48 -1.09 7.83
CA VAL A 93 6.48 -1.49 8.84
C VAL A 93 5.91 -0.28 9.58
N ILE A 94 6.77 0.67 9.99
CA ILE A 94 6.31 1.92 10.63
C ILE A 94 5.40 2.69 9.69
N LEU A 95 5.78 2.83 8.42
CA LEU A 95 5.00 3.58 7.44
C LEU A 95 3.64 2.92 7.20
N MET A 96 3.61 1.59 7.12
CA MET A 96 2.38 0.81 7.02
C MET A 96 1.46 1.02 8.22
N LEU A 97 2.01 1.03 9.45
CA LEU A 97 1.24 1.30 10.67
C LEU A 97 0.65 2.72 10.68
N ILE A 98 1.42 3.72 10.27
CA ILE A 98 0.93 5.10 10.18
C ILE A 98 -0.20 5.20 9.14
N CYS A 99 -0.04 4.58 7.97
CA CYS A 99 -1.08 4.53 6.93
C CYS A 99 -2.35 3.83 7.41
N PHE A 100 -2.20 2.74 8.16
CA PHE A 100 -3.33 2.02 8.76
C PHE A 100 -4.08 2.88 9.77
N LEU A 101 -3.37 3.52 10.70
CA LEU A 101 -3.97 4.45 11.66
C LEU A 101 -4.67 5.62 10.97
N TRP A 102 -4.05 6.19 9.93
CA TRP A 102 -4.64 7.29 9.15
C TRP A 102 -5.93 6.88 8.43
N THR A 103 -5.95 5.68 7.86
CA THR A 103 -7.14 5.10 7.23
C THR A 103 -8.25 4.85 8.26
N PHE A 104 -7.90 4.35 9.44
CA PHE A 104 -8.84 4.16 10.55
C PHE A 104 -9.46 5.48 11.03
N PHE A 105 -8.64 6.53 11.17
CA PHE A 105 -9.13 7.87 11.46
C PHE A 105 -10.07 8.38 10.35
N GLY A 106 -9.80 8.04 9.08
CA GLY A 106 -10.69 8.34 7.96
C GLY A 106 -12.09 7.77 8.15
N THR A 107 -12.19 6.51 8.57
CA THR A 107 -13.48 5.85 8.83
C THR A 107 -14.29 6.58 9.91
N ILE A 108 -13.64 7.01 10.99
CA ILE A 108 -14.30 7.77 12.07
C ILE A 108 -14.81 9.12 11.54
N GLN A 109 -13.98 9.81 10.75
CA GLN A 109 -14.31 11.13 10.24
C GLN A 109 -15.43 11.11 9.22
N ILE A 110 -15.49 10.09 8.36
CA ILE A 110 -16.61 9.84 7.45
C ILE A 110 -17.91 9.66 8.25
N ASN A 111 -17.90 8.79 9.26
CA ASN A 111 -19.09 8.49 10.06
C ASN A 111 -19.63 9.73 10.80
N LYS A 112 -18.72 10.54 11.35
CA LYS A 112 -19.08 11.82 11.99
C LYS A 112 -19.59 12.88 11.01
N SER A 113 -19.25 12.77 9.73
CA SER A 113 -19.54 13.79 8.72
C SER A 113 -20.74 13.44 7.85
N GLY A 114 -21.74 12.70 8.36
CA GLY A 114 -22.94 12.34 7.59
C GLY A 114 -23.70 13.54 7.00
N ALA A 115 -23.62 14.73 7.61
CA ALA A 115 -24.19 15.95 7.05
C ALA A 115 -23.47 16.44 5.77
N CYS A 116 -22.19 16.10 5.61
CA CYS A 116 -21.41 16.44 4.41
C CYS A 116 -21.83 15.66 3.17
N GLN A 117 -22.50 14.52 3.33
CA GLN A 117 -23.04 13.75 2.21
C GLN A 117 -24.04 14.56 1.37
N LYS A 118 -24.80 15.47 1.99
CA LYS A 118 -25.78 16.32 1.29
C LYS A 118 -25.17 17.61 0.75
N ASN A 119 -24.18 18.18 1.44
CA ASN A 119 -23.65 19.50 1.12
C ASN A 119 -22.46 19.43 0.14
N ALA A 120 -21.56 18.46 0.30
CA ALA A 120 -20.38 18.26 -0.54
C ALA A 120 -20.27 16.77 -0.91
N PRO A 121 -21.18 16.26 -1.77
CA PRO A 121 -21.28 14.84 -2.07
C PRO A 121 -20.00 14.29 -2.72
N ASN A 122 -19.36 15.06 -3.60
CA ASN A 122 -18.17 14.62 -4.33
C ASN A 122 -17.00 14.36 -3.38
N LEU A 123 -16.72 15.30 -2.48
CA LEU A 123 -15.70 15.12 -1.44
C LEU A 123 -16.00 13.91 -0.54
N PHE A 124 -17.25 13.77 -0.10
CA PHE A 124 -17.67 12.68 0.78
C PHE A 124 -17.50 11.30 0.11
N TRP A 125 -18.01 11.14 -1.11
CA TRP A 125 -17.93 9.88 -1.84
C TRP A 125 -16.50 9.51 -2.22
N THR A 126 -15.66 10.50 -2.56
CA THR A 126 -14.24 10.25 -2.85
C THR A 126 -13.51 9.71 -1.63
N VAL A 127 -13.66 10.36 -0.47
CA VAL A 127 -13.03 9.90 0.78
C VAL A 127 -13.60 8.55 1.23
N PHE A 128 -14.93 8.36 1.12
CA PHE A 128 -15.59 7.10 1.44
C PHE A 128 -15.05 5.94 0.58
N THR A 129 -15.08 6.09 -0.74
CA THR A 129 -14.62 5.05 -1.66
C THR A 129 -13.14 4.71 -1.46
N LEU A 130 -12.27 5.70 -1.26
CA LEU A 130 -10.86 5.45 -1.00
C LEU A 130 -10.63 4.65 0.29
N VAL A 131 -11.25 5.06 1.39
CA VAL A 131 -11.15 4.34 2.67
C VAL A 131 -11.70 2.92 2.52
N THR A 132 -12.84 2.74 1.86
CA THR A 132 -13.43 1.41 1.61
C THR A 132 -12.52 0.54 0.75
N ILE A 133 -11.96 1.05 -0.35
CA ILE A 133 -11.04 0.30 -1.22
C ILE A 133 -9.81 -0.16 -0.44
N ILE A 134 -9.24 0.68 0.42
CA ILE A 134 -8.08 0.33 1.26
C ILE A 134 -8.46 -0.82 2.22
N TRP A 135 -9.58 -0.71 2.93
CA TRP A 135 -10.05 -1.78 3.83
C TRP A 135 -10.33 -3.09 3.10
N CYS A 136 -10.98 -3.03 1.94
CA CYS A 136 -11.22 -4.19 1.09
C CYS A 136 -9.92 -4.85 0.66
N SER A 137 -8.91 -4.05 0.29
CA SER A 137 -7.60 -4.56 -0.11
C SER A 137 -6.87 -5.25 1.05
N ILE A 138 -6.91 -4.68 2.26
CA ILE A 138 -6.32 -5.29 3.46
C ILE A 138 -6.98 -6.64 3.77
N ILE A 139 -8.31 -6.69 3.80
CA ILE A 139 -9.05 -7.94 4.07
C ILE A 139 -8.76 -8.98 2.99
N GLY A 140 -8.75 -8.58 1.71
CA GLY A 140 -8.39 -9.45 0.59
C GLY A 140 -6.99 -10.05 0.71
N LEU A 141 -6.00 -9.24 1.09
CA LEU A 141 -4.63 -9.69 1.33
C LEU A 141 -4.57 -10.70 2.48
N ILE A 142 -5.21 -10.42 3.62
CA ILE A 142 -5.24 -11.35 4.76
C ILE A 142 -5.86 -12.70 4.36
N LEU A 143 -7.00 -12.67 3.67
CA LEU A 143 -7.66 -13.89 3.19
C LEU A 143 -6.78 -14.68 2.22
N SER A 144 -6.10 -14.00 1.30
CA SER A 144 -5.17 -14.66 0.37
C SER A 144 -4.01 -15.34 1.09
N LEU A 145 -3.41 -14.68 2.09
CA LEU A 145 -2.33 -15.23 2.90
C LEU A 145 -2.80 -16.43 3.73
N MET A 146 -4.00 -16.37 4.30
CA MET A 146 -4.60 -17.50 5.02
C MET A 146 -4.80 -18.71 4.11
N ILE A 147 -5.33 -18.52 2.90
CA ILE A 147 -5.53 -19.59 1.92
C ILE A 147 -4.20 -20.24 1.54
N ILE A 148 -3.16 -19.44 1.26
CA ILE A 148 -1.83 -19.95 0.92
C ILE A 148 -1.22 -20.74 2.09
N THR A 149 -1.37 -20.24 3.32
CA THR A 149 -0.83 -20.89 4.52
C THR A 149 -1.52 -22.23 4.80
N ILE A 150 -2.86 -22.27 4.72
CA ILE A 150 -3.62 -23.51 4.89
C ILE A 150 -3.31 -24.49 3.76
N GLY A 151 -3.32 -24.02 2.50
CA GLY A 151 -3.01 -24.85 1.34
C GLY A 151 -1.61 -25.46 1.41
N SER A 152 -0.60 -24.68 1.79
CA SER A 152 0.77 -25.19 1.96
C SER A 152 0.88 -26.22 3.08
N PHE A 153 0.19 -26.02 4.20
CA PHE A 153 0.15 -27.01 5.29
C PHE A 153 -0.45 -28.35 4.85
N PHE A 154 -1.54 -28.33 4.08
CA PHE A 154 -2.15 -29.54 3.52
C PHE A 154 -1.23 -30.25 2.53
N ILE A 155 -0.54 -29.52 1.65
CA ILE A 155 0.42 -30.09 0.71
C ILE A 155 1.57 -30.78 1.46
N VAL A 156 2.13 -30.15 2.48
CA VAL A 156 3.22 -30.72 3.28
C VAL A 156 2.76 -32.00 4.00
N ARG A 157 1.58 -31.97 4.64
CA ARG A 157 0.96 -33.15 5.28
C ARG A 157 0.74 -34.29 4.30
N SER A 158 0.27 -34.00 3.08
CA SER A 158 0.02 -35.02 2.05
C SER A 158 1.28 -35.72 1.57
N LYS A 159 2.44 -35.03 1.60
CA LYS A 159 3.75 -35.63 1.26
C LYS A 159 4.29 -36.50 2.39
N LEU A 160 4.08 -36.11 3.65
CA LEU A 160 4.48 -36.89 4.83
C LEU A 160 3.68 -38.20 4.98
N ALA A 161 2.42 -38.23 4.56
CA ALA A 161 1.58 -39.44 4.64
C ALA A 161 1.85 -40.47 3.51
N LYS A 162 2.69 -40.13 2.52
CA LYS A 162 3.07 -41.02 1.41
C LYS A 162 4.42 -41.73 1.62
N ILE A 163 5.13 -41.42 2.71
CA ILE A 163 6.38 -42.07 3.15
C ILE A 163 6.03 -43.03 4.27
#